data_AF-A0A8S9N219-F1
#
_entry.id   AF-A0A8S9N219-F1
#
_cell.length_a   1.000
_cell.length_b   1.000
_cell.length_c   1.000
_cell.angle_alpha   90.00
_cell.angle_beta   90.00
_cell.angle_gamma   90.00
#
_symmetry.space_group_name_H-M   'P 1'
#
loop_
_entity.id
_entity.type
_entity.pdbx_description
1 polymer ?
#
loop_
_entity_poly.entity_id
_entity_poly.type
_entity_poly.pdbx_seq_one_letter_code
_entity_poly.pdbx_strand_id
1 'polypeptide(L)' 'MLRAVTGFSKSRKNGLFINSCFAHCQTERQDTWFADDSPVIHKKAVAIAVGDWYFDRAEVKLIDCPYPCDRSCHNLVFR' A
#
# COMPACT_ATOMS: atom_id res chain seq x y z
N MET A 1 7.10 6.98 -11.23
CA MET A 1 6.85 5.69 -10.54
C MET A 1 5.67 4.93 -11.15
N LEU A 2 4.43 5.45 -11.11
CA LEU A 2 3.23 4.69 -11.58
C LEU A 2 3.29 4.15 -13.03
N ARG A 3 3.91 4.88 -13.96
CA ARG A 3 4.10 4.40 -15.35
C ARG A 3 4.90 3.10 -15.44
N ALA A 4 5.80 2.84 -14.49
CA ALA A 4 6.63 1.63 -14.48
C ALA A 4 5.80 0.37 -14.16
N VAL A 5 4.68 0.51 -13.44
CA VAL A 5 3.82 -0.62 -13.05
C VAL A 5 2.61 -0.82 -13.97
N THR A 6 2.45 -0.01 -15.03
CA THR A 6 1.28 -0.08 -15.92
C THR A 6 1.17 -1.41 -16.67
N GLY A 7 2.29 -2.04 -17.04
CA GLY A 7 2.27 -3.39 -17.62
C GLY A 7 1.80 -4.43 -16.59
N PHE A 8 2.36 -4.36 -15.38
CA PHE A 8 2.04 -5.25 -14.26
C PHE A 8 0.59 -5.11 -13.79
N SER A 9 0.02 -3.90 -13.82
CA SER A 9 -1.34 -3.63 -13.32
C SER A 9 -2.43 -4.29 -14.16
N LYS A 10 -2.19 -4.58 -15.45
CA LYS A 10 -3.19 -5.15 -16.38
C LYS A 10 -3.65 -6.56 -16.02
N SER A 11 -2.82 -7.34 -15.32
CA SER A 11 -3.21 -8.68 -14.88
C SER A 11 -4.13 -8.60 -13.66
N ARG A 12 -5.29 -9.25 -13.75
CA ARG A 12 -6.22 -9.42 -12.61
C ARG A 12 -5.64 -10.29 -11.49
N LYS A 13 -4.61 -11.09 -11.78
CA LYS A 13 -3.92 -11.91 -10.77
C LYS A 13 -2.91 -11.12 -9.93
N ASN A 14 -2.57 -9.91 -10.32
CA ASN A 14 -1.59 -9.10 -9.61
C ASN A 14 -2.28 -8.18 -8.59
N GLY A 15 -1.60 -7.87 -7.49
CA GLY A 15 -2.04 -6.89 -6.49
C GLY A 15 -1.18 -5.62 -6.54
N LEU A 16 -1.79 -4.46 -6.30
CA LEU A 16 -1.08 -3.20 -6.11
C LEU A 16 -1.64 -2.47 -4.89
N PHE A 17 -0.73 -2.08 -3.99
CA PHE A 17 -0.98 -1.14 -2.90
C PHE A 17 0.13 -0.10 -2.96
N ILE A 18 -0.17 1.08 -3.48
CA ILE A 18 0.78 2.18 -3.66
C ILE A 18 0.21 3.40 -2.95
N ASN A 19 0.70 3.68 -1.75
CA ASN A 19 0.27 4.83 -0.97
C ASN A 19 1.28 5.98 -1.03
N SER A 20 0.81 7.16 -0.62
CA SER A 20 1.61 8.38 -0.62
C SER A 20 2.52 8.48 0.63
N CYS A 21 3.37 7.48 0.88
CA CYS A 21 4.32 7.49 2.00
C CYS A 21 5.77 7.66 1.56
N PHE A 22 6.55 8.37 2.38
CA PHE A 22 8.01 8.32 2.36
C PHE A 22 8.49 7.26 3.37
N ALA A 23 8.46 5.99 2.95
CA ALA A 23 8.85 4.85 3.78
C ALA A 23 9.54 3.75 2.96
N HIS A 24 10.33 2.92 3.63
CA HIS A 24 10.98 1.73 3.09
C HIS A 24 10.68 0.54 4.02
N CYS A 25 10.74 -0.70 3.52
CA CYS A 25 10.47 -1.91 4.31
C CYS A 25 9.10 -1.93 5.03
N GLN A 26 8.04 -1.37 4.42
CA GLN A 26 6.71 -1.27 5.05
C GLN A 26 6.13 -2.63 5.51
N THR A 27 6.50 -3.72 4.83
CA THR A 27 6.07 -5.09 5.16
C THR A 27 6.85 -5.70 6.32
N GLU A 28 8.05 -5.19 6.64
CA GLU A 28 8.91 -5.75 7.69
C GLU A 28 8.59 -5.17 9.06
N ARG A 29 7.91 -4.02 9.13
CA ARG A 29 7.55 -3.38 10.39
C ARG A 29 6.06 -3.49 10.68
N GLN A 30 5.75 -3.93 11.90
CA GLN A 30 4.37 -4.17 12.32
C GLN A 30 3.53 -2.89 12.34
N ASP A 31 4.12 -1.76 12.74
CA ASP A 31 3.47 -0.45 12.78
C ASP A 31 3.00 -0.01 11.38
N THR A 32 3.77 -0.30 10.33
CA THR A 32 3.37 0.00 8.95
C THR A 32 2.61 -1.12 8.25
N TRP A 33 2.64 -2.35 8.78
CA TRP A 33 2.05 -3.52 8.14
C TRP A 33 0.64 -3.82 8.65
N PHE A 34 0.48 -4.00 9.97
CA PHE A 34 -0.77 -4.52 10.55
C PHE A 34 -1.01 -4.05 12.00
N ALA A 35 -0.57 -2.84 12.34
CA ALA A 35 -1.02 -2.14 13.55
C ALA A 35 -2.35 -1.41 13.30
N ASP A 36 -3.01 -1.02 14.40
CA ASP A 36 -4.30 -0.30 14.37
C ASP A 36 -4.23 1.03 13.59
N ASP A 37 -3.07 1.67 13.59
CA ASP A 37 -2.77 2.92 12.89
C ASP A 37 -1.92 2.74 11.63
N SER A 38 -1.78 1.50 11.14
CA SER A 38 -1.04 1.23 9.90
C SER A 38 -1.59 2.02 8.71
N PRO A 39 -0.74 2.38 7.72
CA PRO A 39 -1.17 3.17 6.58
C PRO A 39 -2.34 2.55 5.81
N VAL A 40 -3.29 3.41 5.41
CA VAL A 40 -4.53 3.02 4.74
C VAL A 40 -4.74 3.76 3.42
N ILE A 41 -5.24 3.04 2.41
CA ILE A 41 -5.84 3.65 1.22
C ILE A 41 -7.34 3.36 1.25
N HIS A 42 -8.18 4.39 1.13
CA HIS A 42 -9.64 4.26 1.20
C HIS A 42 -10.12 3.46 2.44
N LYS A 43 -9.51 3.73 3.61
CA LYS A 43 -9.78 3.02 4.88
C LYS A 43 -9.41 1.53 4.89
N LYS A 44 -8.61 1.05 3.92
CA LYS A 44 -8.10 -0.32 3.87
C LYS A 44 -6.62 -0.35 4.24
N ALA A 45 -6.29 -1.03 5.33
CA ALA A 45 -4.92 -1.24 5.79
C ALA A 45 -4.13 -2.15 4.83
N VAL A 46 -2.80 -1.97 4.77
CA VAL A 46 -1.94 -2.68 3.82
C VAL A 46 -2.02 -4.21 3.97
N ALA A 47 -1.94 -4.76 5.19
CA ALA A 47 -2.01 -6.22 5.38
C ALA A 47 -3.38 -6.81 5.00
N ILE A 48 -4.46 -6.06 5.21
CA ILE A 48 -5.80 -6.47 4.78
C ILE A 48 -5.91 -6.45 3.26
N ALA A 49 -5.40 -5.40 2.62
CA ALA A 49 -5.36 -5.30 1.16
C ALA A 49 -4.54 -6.44 0.54
N VAL A 50 -3.35 -6.72 1.06
CA VAL A 50 -2.52 -7.83 0.58
C VAL A 50 -3.18 -9.17 0.85
N GLY A 51 -3.77 -9.38 2.02
CA GLY A 51 -4.48 -10.62 2.34
C GLY A 51 -5.67 -10.87 1.42
N ASP A 52 -6.46 -9.85 1.12
CA ASP A 52 -7.60 -9.99 0.22
C ASP A 52 -7.18 -10.34 -1.21
N TRP A 53 -6.07 -9.79 -1.67
CA TRP A 53 -5.49 -10.19 -2.95
C TRP A 53 -4.93 -11.63 -2.90
N TYR A 54 -4.14 -11.95 -1.87
CA TYR A 54 -3.45 -13.25 -1.76
C TYR A 54 -4.41 -14.44 -1.67
N PHE A 55 -5.53 -14.27 -0.95
CA PHE A 55 -6.55 -15.30 -0.78
C PHE A 55 -7.68 -15.22 -1.82
N ASP A 56 -7.47 -14.49 -2.94
CA ASP A 56 -8.47 -14.29 -4.00
C ASP A 56 -9.84 -13.77 -3.49
N ARG A 57 -9.87 -13.00 -2.39
CA ARG A 57 -11.10 -12.40 -1.84
C ARG A 57 -11.52 -11.14 -2.59
N ALA A 58 -10.57 -10.39 -3.16
CA ALA A 58 -10.85 -9.22 -3.98
C ALA A 58 -9.70 -8.90 -4.94
N GLU A 59 -10.02 -8.25 -6.07
CA GLU A 59 -9.01 -7.58 -6.88
C GLU A 59 -8.54 -6.30 -6.16
N VAL A 60 -7.22 -6.14 -6.02
CA VAL A 60 -6.64 -5.01 -5.27
C VAL A 60 -5.70 -4.23 -6.18
N LYS A 61 -6.15 -3.05 -6.59
CA LYS A 61 -5.38 -2.05 -7.36
C LYS A 61 -5.49 -0.68 -6.70
N LEU A 62 -5.04 -0.60 -5.45
CA LEU A 62 -5.14 0.61 -4.65
C LEU A 62 -3.92 1.49 -4.92
N ILE A 63 -4.17 2.64 -5.55
CA ILE A 63 -3.17 3.65 -5.83
C ILE A 63 -3.70 4.95 -5.27
N ASP A 64 -2.94 5.55 -4.39
CA ASP A 64 -3.31 6.78 -3.71
C ASP A 64 -2.98 8.03 -4.53
N CYS A 65 -3.25 9.22 -3.97
CA CYS A 65 -2.91 10.50 -4.56
C CYS A 65 -1.38 10.73 -4.66
N PRO A 66 -0.94 11.73 -5.46
CA PRO A 66 0.45 12.13 -5.52
C PRO A 66 0.98 12.56 -4.14
N TYR A 67 2.22 12.15 -3.83
CA TYR A 67 2.89 12.52 -2.59
C TYR A 67 3.08 14.03 -2.42
N PRO A 68 2.93 14.60 -1.20
CA PRO A 68 2.54 13.98 0.08
C PRO A 68 1.07 14.24 0.47
N CYS A 69 0.20 13.25 0.35
CA CYS A 69 -1.22 13.38 0.72
C CYS A 69 -1.70 12.40 1.80
N ASP A 70 -1.09 11.22 1.92
CA ASP A 70 -1.51 10.21 2.89
C ASP A 70 -1.12 10.61 4.32
N ARG A 71 -2.14 10.86 5.14
CA ARG A 71 -1.99 11.28 6.54
C ARG A 71 -1.84 10.11 7.52
N SER A 72 -2.00 8.88 7.05
CA SER A 72 -1.80 7.66 7.84
C SER A 72 -0.36 7.13 7.75
N CYS A 73 0.51 7.79 6.98
CA CYS A 73 1.90 7.36 6.81
C CYS A 73 2.76 7.54 8.06
N HIS A 74 3.49 6.48 8.42
CA HIS A 74 4.64 6.57 9.32
C HIS A 74 5.90 6.84 8.48
N ASN A 75 6.13 8.12 8.14
CA ASN A 75 7.26 8.51 7.27
C ASN A 75 8.61 8.27 7.97
N LEU A 76 9.54 7.60 7.29
CA LEU A 76 10.87 7.26 7.82
C LEU A 76 11.88 8.38 7.52
N VAL A 77 11.78 9.48 8.26
CA VAL A 77 12.74 10.59 8.20
C VAL A 77 13.78 10.40 9.30
N PHE A 78 14.92 9.82 8.97
CA PHE A 78 16.06 9.72 9.88
C PHE A 78 16.75 11.08 10.02
N ARG A 79 17.01 11.51 11.26
CA ARG A 79 17.77 12.73 11.59
C ARG A 79 19.21 12.38 11.92
#